data_AF-A0A2W2FDX0-F1
#
_entry.id   AF-A0A2W2FDX0-F1
#
_cell.length_a   1.000
_cell.length_b   1.000
_cell.length_c   1.000
_cell.angle_alpha   90.00
_cell.angle_beta   90.00
_cell.angle_gamma   90.00
#
_symmetry.space_group_name_H-M   'P 1'
#
loop_
_entity.id
_entity.type
_entity.pdbx_description
1 polymer ?
#
loop_
_entity_poly.entity_id
_entity_poly.type
_entity_poly.pdbx_seq_one_letter_code
_entity_poly.pdbx_strand_id
1 'polypeptide(L)'
;MAVTIAALTMSAGCTTGVAPQPRDAYAEQTVSQEWALADGVVTDEEYQTAVDRFLACMVAEGYRTTQPVRSPIDGLTLLYDVEPAGDIEQFNEKQEACNLRELSRIEPGYVEAREQHMDERVRTATQECLQETQVPLTGEERTAADFAAAADGSVAKAMSCIVPSARKFYPDLPGRIVLRTPLQDASSATPDADGGGLSGTSR
;
A
#
# COMPACT_ATOMS: atom_id res chain seq x y z
N MET A 1 -1.52 75.60 29.74
CA MET A 1 -1.99 74.22 29.93
C MET A 1 -1.87 73.51 28.60
N ALA A 2 -0.84 72.68 28.43
CA ALA A 2 -0.61 71.92 27.20
C ALA A 2 -0.89 70.44 27.52
N VAL A 3 -1.84 69.86 26.81
CA VAL A 3 -2.23 68.45 26.94
C VAL A 3 -1.60 67.69 25.78
N THR A 4 -0.59 66.88 26.09
CA THR A 4 0.09 66.01 25.12
C THR A 4 -0.56 64.64 25.17
N ILE A 5 -1.27 64.25 24.12
CA ILE A 5 -1.87 62.92 23.96
C ILE A 5 -0.85 62.03 23.23
N ALA A 6 -0.28 61.08 23.95
CA ALA A 6 0.59 60.05 23.38
C ALA A 6 -0.27 58.93 22.78
N ALA A 7 -0.26 58.80 21.46
CA ALA A 7 -0.89 57.69 20.75
C ALA A 7 0.07 56.48 20.73
N LEU A 8 -0.25 55.43 21.49
CA LEU A 8 0.37 54.11 21.36
C LEU A 8 -0.35 53.33 20.25
N THR A 9 0.28 53.19 19.10
CA THR A 9 -0.10 52.22 18.06
C THR A 9 0.46 50.84 18.43
N MET A 10 -0.41 49.96 18.94
CA MET A 10 -0.12 48.54 19.10
C MET A 10 -0.27 47.83 17.76
N SER A 11 0.85 47.46 17.15
CA SER A 11 0.89 46.61 15.96
C SER A 11 0.62 45.16 16.36
N ALA A 12 -0.64 44.72 16.29
CA ALA A 12 -0.99 43.31 16.38
C ALA A 12 -0.51 42.60 15.10
N GLY A 13 0.66 41.98 15.16
CA GLY A 13 1.16 41.11 14.09
C GLY A 13 0.39 39.80 14.09
N CYS A 14 -0.62 39.67 13.24
CA CYS A 14 -1.22 38.38 12.92
C CYS A 14 -0.19 37.54 12.17
N THR A 15 0.57 36.71 12.88
CA THR A 15 1.32 35.62 12.25
C THR A 15 0.30 34.58 11.80
N THR A 16 -0.16 34.69 10.56
CA THR A 16 -0.85 33.59 9.87
C THR A 16 0.12 32.43 9.78
N GLY A 17 0.01 31.49 10.71
CA GLY A 17 0.64 30.18 10.59
C GLY A 17 0.07 29.51 9.36
N VAL A 18 0.84 29.53 8.28
CA VAL A 18 0.52 28.75 7.08
C VAL A 18 0.71 27.30 7.49
N ALA A 19 -0.40 26.58 7.64
CA ALA A 19 -0.34 25.13 7.75
C ALA A 19 0.40 24.62 6.48
N PRO A 20 1.38 23.72 6.64
CA PRO A 20 2.13 23.19 5.50
C PRO A 20 1.14 22.69 4.45
N GLN A 21 1.34 23.11 3.20
CA GLN A 21 0.50 22.65 2.10
C GLN A 21 0.75 21.14 1.92
N PRO A 22 -0.27 20.34 1.54
CA PRO A 22 -0.12 18.89 1.35
C PRO A 22 1.07 18.51 0.46
N ARG A 23 1.45 19.39 -0.48
CA ARG A 23 2.58 19.19 -1.40
C ARG A 23 3.95 19.15 -0.72
N ASP A 24 4.13 19.86 0.40
CA ASP A 24 5.41 19.90 1.11
C ASP A 24 5.65 18.59 1.89
N ALA A 25 4.57 17.98 2.41
CA ALA A 25 4.63 16.67 3.07
C ALA A 25 5.06 15.54 2.11
N TYR A 26 4.62 15.59 0.85
CA TYR A 26 5.07 14.63 -0.18
C TYR A 26 6.56 14.80 -0.52
N ALA A 27 7.09 16.02 -0.53
CA ALA A 27 8.50 16.28 -0.83
C ALA A 27 9.43 15.71 0.25
N GLU A 28 9.11 15.89 1.53
CA GLU A 28 9.90 15.29 2.63
C GLU A 28 9.85 13.76 2.62
N GLN A 29 8.72 13.16 2.23
CA GLN A 29 8.59 11.70 2.08
C GLN A 29 9.43 11.12 0.94
N THR A 30 9.76 11.91 -0.09
CA THR A 30 10.58 11.40 -1.20
C THR A 30 12.03 11.15 -0.81
N VAL A 31 12.60 11.94 0.11
CA VAL A 31 14.02 11.86 0.49
C VAL A 31 14.32 10.59 1.30
N SER A 32 13.37 10.08 2.09
CA SER A 32 13.63 8.97 3.01
C SER A 32 13.81 7.61 2.33
N GLN A 33 13.33 7.43 1.09
CA GLN A 33 13.41 6.17 0.35
C GLN A 33 14.46 6.17 -0.78
N GLU A 34 15.14 7.29 -1.03
CA GLU A 34 16.12 7.40 -2.13
C GLU A 34 17.26 6.38 -2.01
N TRP A 35 17.63 6.00 -0.79
CA TRP A 35 18.70 5.05 -0.54
C TRP A 35 18.50 3.66 -1.19
N ALA A 36 17.24 3.25 -1.42
CA ALA A 36 16.88 1.97 -2.07
C ALA A 36 16.37 2.14 -3.50
N LEU A 37 16.14 3.38 -3.94
CA LEU A 37 15.55 3.68 -5.25
C LEU A 37 16.54 4.34 -6.21
N ALA A 38 17.74 4.71 -5.74
CA ALA A 38 18.70 5.52 -6.48
C ALA A 38 19.20 4.86 -7.78
N ASP A 39 19.31 3.54 -7.82
CA ASP A 39 19.77 2.78 -8.98
C ASP A 39 18.64 2.17 -9.82
N GLY A 40 17.38 2.37 -9.40
CA GLY A 40 16.19 1.86 -10.05
C GLY A 40 15.90 0.38 -9.82
N VAL A 41 16.65 -0.33 -8.96
CA VAL A 41 16.45 -1.75 -8.67
C VAL A 41 16.49 -1.99 -7.16
N VAL A 42 15.33 -2.24 -6.55
CA VAL A 42 15.27 -2.59 -5.13
C VAL A 42 15.76 -4.02 -4.91
N THR A 43 16.78 -4.24 -4.08
CA THR A 43 17.28 -5.58 -3.72
C THR A 43 16.44 -6.27 -2.64
N ASP A 44 16.69 -7.55 -2.38
CA ASP A 44 16.03 -8.30 -1.29
C ASP A 44 16.37 -7.71 0.08
N GLU A 45 17.63 -7.30 0.28
CA GLU A 45 18.10 -6.67 1.51
C GLU A 45 17.49 -5.28 1.71
N GLU A 46 17.33 -4.51 0.63
CA GLU A 46 16.70 -3.19 0.69
C GLU A 46 15.21 -3.29 1.01
N TYR A 47 14.50 -4.22 0.38
CA TYR A 47 13.10 -4.47 0.70
C TYR A 47 12.92 -4.95 2.15
N GLN A 48 13.74 -5.92 2.61
CA GLN A 48 13.73 -6.35 4.01
C GLN A 48 14.00 -5.18 4.96
N THR A 49 15.01 -4.36 4.67
CA THR A 49 15.36 -3.19 5.49
C THR A 49 14.22 -2.17 5.53
N ALA A 50 13.52 -1.94 4.41
CA ALA A 50 12.37 -1.06 4.35
C ALA A 50 11.21 -1.56 5.22
N VAL A 51 10.91 -2.86 5.16
CA VAL A 51 9.90 -3.51 6.03
C VAL A 51 10.30 -3.41 7.50
N ASP A 52 11.56 -3.68 7.83
CA ASP A 52 12.07 -3.56 9.21
C ASP A 52 11.95 -2.13 9.74
N ARG A 53 12.25 -1.12 8.91
CA ARG A 53 12.07 0.29 9.26
C ARG A 53 10.61 0.67 9.45
N PHE A 54 9.71 0.19 8.59
CA PHE A 54 8.27 0.37 8.75
C PHE A 54 7.78 -0.22 10.09
N LEU A 55 8.17 -1.46 10.41
CA LEU A 55 7.77 -2.12 11.65
C LEU A 55 8.37 -1.41 12.88
N ALA A 56 9.62 -0.96 12.80
CA ALA A 56 10.25 -0.16 13.85
C ALA A 56 9.52 1.18 14.07
N CYS A 57 9.04 1.82 13.00
CA CYS A 57 8.20 3.01 13.11
C CYS A 57 6.90 2.72 13.88
N MET A 58 6.20 1.63 13.54
CA MET A 58 4.95 1.25 14.23
C MET A 58 5.20 0.94 15.71
N VAL A 59 6.31 0.28 16.04
CA VAL A 59 6.72 0.04 17.43
C VAL A 59 7.02 1.35 18.17
N ALA A 60 7.67 2.32 17.51
CA ALA A 60 7.94 3.63 18.10
C ALA A 60 6.65 4.45 18.37
N GLU A 61 5.61 4.25 17.56
CA GLU A 61 4.26 4.80 17.77
C GLU A 61 3.43 4.02 18.82
N GLY A 62 4.00 2.97 19.42
CA GLY A 62 3.39 2.21 20.51
C GLY A 62 2.56 1.00 20.10
N TYR A 63 2.62 0.59 18.83
CA TYR A 63 1.89 -0.58 18.32
C TYR A 63 2.70 -1.87 18.43
N ARG A 64 2.00 -3.01 18.58
CA ARG A 64 2.62 -4.34 18.54
C ARG A 64 2.69 -4.83 17.11
N THR A 65 3.81 -5.46 16.76
CA THR A 65 4.04 -6.03 15.43
C THR A 65 4.47 -7.50 15.51
N THR A 66 4.24 -8.25 14.44
CA THR A 66 4.82 -9.59 14.27
C THR A 66 6.13 -9.52 13.48
N GLN A 67 6.91 -10.60 13.55
CA GLN A 67 8.02 -10.78 12.62
C GLN A 67 7.48 -10.96 11.19
N PRO A 68 8.12 -10.35 10.18
CA PRO A 68 7.71 -10.53 8.80
C PRO A 68 7.99 -11.96 8.33
N VAL A 69 7.08 -12.52 7.54
CA VAL A 69 7.21 -13.83 6.92
C VAL A 69 6.96 -13.73 5.42
N ARG A 70 7.73 -14.47 4.62
CA ARG A 70 7.56 -14.49 3.17
C ARG A 70 6.22 -15.09 2.79
N SER A 71 5.48 -14.40 1.92
CA SER A 71 4.19 -14.81 1.40
C SER A 71 4.31 -16.10 0.59
N PRO A 72 3.57 -17.17 0.93
CA PRO A 72 3.54 -18.38 0.10
C PRO A 72 2.67 -18.22 -1.15
N ILE A 73 2.01 -17.07 -1.32
CA ILE A 73 1.14 -16.80 -2.46
C ILE A 73 1.93 -16.27 -3.65
N ASP A 74 2.93 -15.43 -3.40
CA ASP A 74 3.75 -14.79 -4.44
C ASP A 74 5.25 -15.10 -4.29
N GLY A 75 5.70 -15.64 -3.15
CA GLY A 75 7.10 -15.96 -2.89
C GLY A 75 8.00 -14.72 -2.66
N LEU A 76 7.43 -13.52 -2.67
CA LEU A 76 8.15 -12.25 -2.67
C LEU A 76 7.77 -11.37 -1.48
N THR A 77 6.48 -11.08 -1.30
CA THR A 77 5.98 -10.08 -0.35
C THR A 77 6.23 -10.55 1.09
N LEU A 78 6.64 -9.63 1.96
CA LEU A 78 6.76 -9.89 3.38
C LEU A 78 5.43 -9.56 4.08
N LEU A 79 4.80 -10.59 4.64
CA LEU A 79 3.57 -10.48 5.40
C LEU A 79 3.90 -10.22 6.87
N TYR A 80 3.18 -9.29 7.49
CA TYR A 80 3.31 -8.94 8.90
C TYR A 80 1.98 -8.39 9.43
N ASP A 81 1.77 -8.46 10.73
CA ASP A 81 0.65 -7.82 11.41
C ASP A 81 1.12 -6.61 12.21
N VAL A 82 0.28 -5.58 12.21
CA VAL A 82 0.34 -4.50 13.18
C VAL A 82 -0.99 -4.51 13.93
N GLU A 83 -0.94 -4.74 15.24
CA GLU A 83 -2.15 -4.83 16.05
C GLU A 83 -2.74 -3.43 16.28
N PRO A 84 -3.97 -3.15 15.81
CA PRO A 84 -4.61 -1.87 16.06
C PRO A 84 -4.85 -1.68 17.56
N ALA A 85 -4.53 -0.48 18.06
CA ALA A 85 -4.76 -0.12 19.45
C ALA A 85 -5.21 1.35 19.54
N GLY A 86 -6.05 1.65 20.52
CA GLY A 86 -6.55 3.01 20.72
C GLY A 86 -7.57 3.44 19.68
N ASP A 87 -7.51 4.71 19.28
CA ASP A 87 -8.38 5.30 18.28
C ASP A 87 -7.99 4.84 16.86
N ILE A 88 -8.99 4.47 16.04
CA ILE A 88 -8.75 3.87 14.73
C ILE A 88 -8.30 4.90 13.69
N GLU A 89 -8.74 6.16 13.79
CA GLU A 89 -8.33 7.22 12.88
C GLU A 89 -6.86 7.56 13.11
N GLN A 90 -6.48 7.70 14.39
CA GLN A 90 -5.08 7.87 14.77
C GLN A 90 -4.22 6.69 14.32
N PHE A 91 -4.67 5.45 14.53
CA PHE A 91 -3.95 4.26 14.06
C PHE A 91 -3.70 4.31 12.55
N ASN A 92 -4.73 4.61 11.76
CA ASN A 92 -4.60 4.70 10.31
C ASN A 92 -3.64 5.81 9.88
N GLU A 93 -3.72 7.00 10.50
CA GLU A 93 -2.82 8.12 10.22
C GLU A 93 -1.36 7.75 10.51
N LYS A 94 -1.09 7.10 11.65
CA LYS A 94 0.25 6.64 12.02
C LYS A 94 0.77 5.55 11.09
N GLN A 95 -0.07 4.58 10.74
CA GLN A 95 0.28 3.54 9.80
C GLN A 95 0.62 4.11 8.43
N GLU A 96 -0.21 5.03 7.91
CA GLU A 96 0.03 5.71 6.64
C GLU A 96 1.33 6.51 6.67
N ALA A 97 1.57 7.30 7.72
CA ALA A 97 2.79 8.08 7.88
C ALA A 97 4.05 7.20 7.92
N CYS A 98 4.02 6.08 8.66
CA CYS A 98 5.12 5.11 8.66
C CYS A 98 5.31 4.48 7.27
N ASN A 99 4.23 4.06 6.62
CA ASN A 99 4.28 3.41 5.30
C ASN A 99 4.83 4.36 4.23
N LEU A 100 4.32 5.59 4.16
CA LEU A 100 4.75 6.61 3.21
C LEU A 100 6.23 6.97 3.37
N ARG A 101 6.75 6.93 4.59
CA ARG A 101 8.16 7.23 4.86
C ARG A 101 9.10 6.07 4.56
N GLU A 102 8.71 4.84 4.92
CA GLU A 102 9.66 3.73 4.95
C GLU A 102 9.50 2.71 3.81
N LEU A 103 8.30 2.51 3.26
CA LEU A 103 7.99 1.31 2.46
C LEU A 103 7.21 1.56 1.16
N SER A 104 6.39 2.61 1.10
CA SER A 104 5.34 2.79 0.10
C SER A 104 5.78 2.72 -1.36
N ARG A 105 7.02 3.15 -1.68
CA ARG A 105 7.58 3.14 -3.05
C ARG A 105 8.54 1.97 -3.26
N ILE A 106 9.22 1.53 -2.20
CA ILE A 106 10.17 0.42 -2.25
C ILE A 106 9.44 -0.90 -2.55
N GLU A 107 8.31 -1.18 -1.88
CA GLU A 107 7.60 -2.44 -2.09
C GLU A 107 7.09 -2.63 -3.54
N PRO A 108 6.40 -1.67 -4.17
CA PRO A 108 6.05 -1.79 -5.59
C PRO A 108 7.25 -2.02 -6.50
N GLY A 109 8.32 -1.23 -6.33
CA GLY A 109 9.54 -1.38 -7.12
C GLY A 109 10.20 -2.75 -6.95
N TYR A 110 10.11 -3.34 -5.76
CA TYR A 110 10.60 -4.68 -5.47
C TYR A 110 9.76 -5.77 -6.16
N VAL A 111 8.43 -5.71 -5.99
CA VAL A 111 7.48 -6.75 -6.43
C VAL A 111 7.29 -6.73 -7.95
N GLU A 112 7.18 -5.56 -8.56
CA GLU A 112 6.92 -5.42 -10.00
C GLU A 112 8.12 -5.82 -10.86
N ALA A 113 9.35 -5.70 -10.32
CA ALA A 113 10.58 -6.03 -11.04
C ALA A 113 10.90 -7.54 -11.04
N ARG A 114 10.10 -8.38 -10.37
CA ARG A 114 10.44 -9.78 -10.09
C ARG A 114 9.34 -10.76 -10.51
N GLU A 115 9.77 -11.96 -10.87
CA GLU A 115 8.87 -13.07 -11.10
C GLU A 115 8.30 -13.57 -9.76
N GLN A 116 6.97 -13.69 -9.70
CA GLN A 116 6.27 -14.23 -8.53
C GLN A 116 6.16 -15.74 -8.66
N HIS A 117 6.35 -16.45 -7.56
CA HIS A 117 6.21 -17.91 -7.49
C HIS A 117 5.35 -18.31 -6.31
N MET A 118 4.18 -18.89 -6.59
CA MET A 118 3.34 -19.47 -5.55
C MET A 118 3.97 -20.75 -5.01
N ASP A 119 3.92 -20.95 -3.69
CA ASP A 119 4.31 -22.21 -3.05
C ASP A 119 3.56 -23.38 -3.67
N GLU A 120 4.27 -24.47 -3.98
CA GLU A 120 3.73 -25.62 -4.70
C GLU A 120 2.51 -26.25 -4.04
N ARG A 121 2.45 -26.30 -2.71
CA ARG A 121 1.32 -26.87 -1.96
C ARG A 121 0.11 -25.95 -2.05
N VAL A 122 0.33 -24.64 -1.92
CA VAL A 122 -0.72 -23.63 -2.07
C VAL A 122 -1.26 -23.61 -3.50
N ARG A 123 -0.36 -23.68 -4.49
CA ARG A 123 -0.67 -23.74 -5.93
C ARG A 123 -1.54 -24.96 -6.25
N THR A 124 -1.14 -26.13 -5.79
CA THR A 124 -1.87 -27.39 -6.02
C THR A 124 -3.27 -27.34 -5.39
N ALA A 125 -3.39 -26.94 -4.13
CA ALA A 125 -4.70 -26.84 -3.48
C ALA A 125 -5.60 -25.75 -4.10
N THR A 126 -5.00 -24.67 -4.60
CA THR A 126 -5.72 -23.64 -5.36
C THR A 126 -6.28 -24.21 -6.66
N GLN A 127 -5.50 -25.02 -7.39
CA GLN A 127 -5.94 -25.71 -8.60
C GLN A 127 -7.14 -26.62 -8.31
N GLU A 128 -7.03 -27.45 -7.26
CA GLU A 128 -8.11 -28.35 -6.82
C GLU A 128 -9.40 -27.56 -6.51
N CYS A 129 -9.31 -26.51 -5.70
CA CYS A 129 -10.46 -25.67 -5.35
C CYS A 129 -11.12 -25.02 -6.57
N LEU A 130 -10.33 -24.45 -7.48
CA LEU A 130 -10.88 -23.80 -8.68
C LEU A 130 -11.56 -24.81 -9.61
N GLN A 131 -10.99 -26.01 -9.77
CA GLN A 131 -11.60 -27.09 -10.53
C GLN A 131 -12.93 -27.56 -9.91
N GLU A 132 -13.04 -27.65 -8.58
CA GLU A 132 -14.30 -27.95 -7.89
C GLU A 132 -15.38 -26.89 -8.17
N THR A 133 -14.97 -25.63 -8.34
CA THR A 133 -15.86 -24.53 -8.76
C THR A 133 -16.07 -24.43 -10.28
N GLN A 134 -15.65 -25.46 -11.02
CA GLN A 134 -15.78 -25.56 -12.48
C GLN A 134 -15.03 -24.46 -13.26
N VAL A 135 -13.96 -23.90 -12.69
CA VAL A 135 -13.05 -23.01 -13.42
C VAL A 135 -12.12 -23.86 -14.28
N PRO A 136 -12.09 -23.65 -15.61
CA PRO A 136 -11.18 -24.37 -16.49
C PRO A 136 -9.75 -23.90 -16.24
N LEU A 137 -8.86 -24.85 -15.93
CA LEU A 137 -7.43 -24.62 -15.75
C LEU A 137 -6.65 -25.35 -16.84
N THR A 138 -5.51 -24.78 -17.21
CA THR A 138 -4.54 -25.39 -18.13
C THR A 138 -3.58 -26.33 -17.40
N GLY A 139 -3.38 -26.13 -16.10
CA GLY A 139 -2.36 -26.79 -15.30
C GLY A 139 -1.01 -26.06 -15.31
N GLU A 140 -0.87 -25.01 -16.13
CA GLU A 140 0.32 -24.19 -16.26
C GLU A 140 0.32 -22.98 -15.32
N GLU A 141 -0.75 -22.76 -14.55
CA GLU A 141 -0.84 -21.64 -13.62
C GLU A 141 0.24 -21.75 -12.54
N ARG A 142 1.03 -20.68 -12.35
CA ARG A 142 2.13 -20.59 -11.36
C ARG A 142 1.97 -19.44 -10.38
N THR A 143 1.22 -18.41 -10.74
CA THR A 143 1.05 -17.18 -9.96
C THR A 143 -0.41 -16.92 -9.60
N ALA A 144 -0.64 -16.04 -8.62
CA ALA A 144 -2.00 -15.58 -8.31
C ALA A 144 -2.66 -14.87 -9.51
N ALA A 145 -1.87 -14.19 -10.34
CA ALA A 145 -2.35 -13.55 -11.56
C ALA A 145 -2.81 -14.57 -12.62
N ASP A 146 -2.09 -15.68 -12.79
CA ASP A 146 -2.49 -16.76 -13.71
C ASP A 146 -3.84 -17.36 -13.30
N PHE A 147 -4.02 -17.61 -12.00
CA PHE A 147 -5.30 -18.10 -11.47
C PHE A 147 -6.42 -17.08 -11.64
N ALA A 148 -6.16 -15.79 -11.43
CA ALA A 148 -7.14 -14.73 -11.69
C ALA A 148 -7.52 -14.69 -13.17
N ALA A 149 -6.55 -14.79 -14.09
CA ALA A 149 -6.79 -14.85 -15.53
C ALA A 149 -7.64 -16.06 -15.91
N ALA A 150 -7.33 -17.25 -15.39
CA ALA A 150 -8.12 -18.46 -15.60
C ALA A 150 -9.54 -18.37 -15.03
N ALA A 151 -9.72 -17.60 -13.96
CA ALA A 151 -11.00 -17.34 -13.32
C ALA A 151 -11.78 -16.17 -13.99
N ASP A 152 -11.76 -16.08 -15.32
CA ASP A 152 -12.40 -15.02 -16.11
C ASP A 152 -11.93 -13.60 -15.75
N GLY A 153 -10.66 -13.46 -15.33
CA GLY A 153 -10.09 -12.21 -14.81
C GLY A 153 -10.56 -11.84 -13.40
N SER A 154 -11.36 -12.68 -12.74
CA SER A 154 -11.90 -12.38 -11.41
C SER A 154 -10.87 -12.68 -10.31
N VAL A 155 -10.18 -11.64 -9.87
CA VAL A 155 -9.28 -11.69 -8.70
C VAL A 155 -10.02 -12.21 -7.48
N ALA A 156 -11.24 -11.74 -7.21
CA ALA A 156 -12.02 -12.20 -6.06
C ALA A 156 -12.27 -13.72 -6.09
N LYS A 157 -12.58 -14.28 -7.28
CA LYS A 157 -12.81 -15.72 -7.45
C LYS A 157 -11.53 -16.52 -7.22
N ALA A 158 -10.41 -16.13 -7.81
CA ALA A 158 -9.12 -16.76 -7.54
C ALA A 158 -8.74 -16.69 -6.05
N MET A 159 -8.89 -15.51 -5.43
CA MET A 159 -8.55 -15.30 -4.02
C MET A 159 -9.41 -16.09 -3.05
N SER A 160 -10.66 -16.39 -3.42
CA SER A 160 -11.52 -17.27 -2.63
C SER A 160 -10.97 -18.70 -2.48
N CYS A 161 -10.12 -19.15 -3.41
CA CYS A 161 -9.41 -20.42 -3.34
C CYS A 161 -7.97 -20.28 -2.81
N ILE A 162 -7.25 -19.20 -3.17
CA ILE A 162 -5.86 -18.98 -2.78
C ILE A 162 -5.73 -18.78 -1.26
N VAL A 163 -6.53 -17.89 -0.65
CA VAL A 163 -6.39 -17.59 0.78
C VAL A 163 -6.64 -18.81 1.66
N PRO A 164 -7.73 -19.58 1.49
CA PRO A 164 -7.93 -20.79 2.29
C PRO A 164 -6.84 -21.85 2.05
N SER A 165 -6.34 -21.97 0.82
CA SER A 165 -5.24 -22.89 0.49
C SER A 165 -3.95 -22.49 1.20
N ALA A 166 -3.59 -21.21 1.20
CA ALA A 166 -2.47 -20.70 1.96
C ALA A 166 -2.63 -20.97 3.46
N ARG A 167 -3.81 -20.67 4.03
CA ARG A 167 -4.11 -20.90 5.45
C ARG A 167 -4.08 -22.37 5.86
N LYS A 168 -4.45 -23.29 4.96
CA LYS A 168 -4.38 -24.74 5.20
C LYS A 168 -2.96 -25.21 5.47
N PHE A 169 -1.96 -24.70 4.75
CA PHE A 169 -0.56 -25.13 4.88
C PHE A 169 0.28 -24.21 5.77
N TYR A 170 -0.15 -22.96 5.93
CA TYR A 170 0.53 -21.92 6.70
C TYR A 170 -0.47 -21.27 7.67
N PRO A 171 -0.85 -21.97 8.76
CA PRO A 171 -1.86 -21.49 9.70
C PRO A 171 -1.41 -20.23 10.45
N ASP A 172 -0.10 -20.09 10.66
CA ASP A 172 0.52 -19.00 11.42
C ASP A 172 0.77 -17.72 10.59
N LEU A 173 0.28 -17.63 9.35
CA LEU A 173 0.44 -16.41 8.55
C LEU A 173 -0.19 -15.20 9.26
N PRO A 174 0.42 -14.02 9.15
CA PRO A 174 -0.17 -12.78 9.64
C PRO A 174 -1.57 -12.53 9.08
N GLY A 175 -2.46 -12.03 9.95
CA GLY A 175 -3.88 -11.80 9.79
C GLY A 175 -4.29 -10.60 8.94
N ARG A 176 -3.76 -10.47 7.71
CA ARG A 176 -4.41 -9.84 6.55
C ARG A 176 -3.50 -10.03 5.33
N ILE A 177 -3.86 -10.94 4.43
CA ILE A 177 -3.14 -11.12 3.17
C ILE A 177 -3.63 -10.02 2.21
N VAL A 178 -2.84 -8.96 2.05
CA VAL A 178 -3.08 -7.93 1.03
C VAL A 178 -2.25 -8.32 -0.18
N LEU A 179 -2.88 -8.75 -1.27
CA LEU A 179 -2.18 -8.93 -2.53
C LEU A 179 -2.23 -7.64 -3.34
N ARG A 180 -1.07 -7.07 -3.66
CA ARG A 180 -0.96 -6.12 -4.76
C ARG A 180 -0.91 -6.91 -6.06
N THR A 181 -2.07 -7.06 -6.70
CA THR A 181 -2.11 -7.59 -8.06
C THR A 181 -2.01 -6.41 -9.04
N PRO A 182 -1.21 -6.50 -10.12
CA PRO A 182 -1.16 -5.45 -11.15
C PRO A 182 -2.52 -5.09 -11.76
N LEU A 183 -3.52 -5.97 -11.57
CA LEU A 183 -4.90 -5.77 -12.01
C LEU A 183 -5.67 -4.70 -11.23
N GLN A 184 -5.29 -4.38 -9.99
CA GLN A 184 -6.01 -3.37 -9.19
C GLN A 184 -5.76 -1.94 -9.70
N ASP A 185 -4.57 -1.65 -10.22
CA ASP A 185 -4.22 -0.31 -10.72
C ASP A 185 -4.94 0.05 -12.03
N ALA A 186 -5.42 -0.93 -12.79
CA ALA A 186 -6.21 -0.69 -14.01
C ALA A 186 -7.66 -0.28 -13.71
N SER A 187 -8.19 -0.60 -12.52
CA SER A 187 -9.59 -0.35 -12.16
C SER A 187 -9.84 1.06 -11.61
N SER A 188 -8.81 1.78 -11.16
CA SER A 188 -8.92 3.13 -10.60
C SER A 188 -8.72 4.24 -11.64
N ALA A 189 -8.33 3.89 -12.87
CA ALA A 189 -8.25 4.82 -13.99
C ALA A 189 -9.61 5.01 -14.68
N THR A 190 -10.60 5.55 -13.98
CA THR A 190 -11.74 6.19 -14.66
C THR A 190 -11.25 7.53 -15.19
N PRO A 191 -11.23 7.78 -16.52
CA PRO A 191 -10.99 9.11 -17.03
C PRO A 191 -12.15 10.00 -16.56
N ASP A 192 -11.82 11.12 -15.92
CA ASP A 192 -12.74 12.22 -15.67
C ASP A 192 -13.28 12.73 -17.02
N ALA A 193 -14.34 12.09 -17.49
CA ALA A 193 -15.09 12.49 -18.66
C ALA A 193 -16.08 13.59 -18.26
N ASP A 194 -15.57 14.76 -17.89
CA ASP A 194 -16.36 15.99 -17.84
C ASP A 194 -15.61 17.13 -18.54
N GLY A 195 -15.39 16.90 -19.83
CA GLY A 195 -15.06 17.94 -20.79
C GLY A 195 -16.32 18.64 -21.30
N GLY A 196 -16.41 19.95 -21.08
CA GLY A 196 -16.78 20.88 -22.15
C GLY A 196 -18.26 21.17 -22.39
N GLY A 197 -18.90 21.88 -21.46
CA GLY A 197 -20.13 22.65 -21.74
C GLY A 197 -19.82 24.05 -22.27
N LEU A 198 -19.40 24.18 -23.54
CA LEU A 198 -19.40 25.46 -24.27
C LEU A 198 -20.52 25.44 -25.33
N SER A 199 -21.63 26.13 -25.04
CA SER A 199 -22.66 26.61 -26.00
C SER A 199 -23.67 27.44 -25.21
N GLY A 200 -24.05 28.67 -25.54
CA GLY A 200 -23.76 29.51 -26.67
C GLY A 200 -24.39 30.89 -26.45
N THR A 201 -23.79 31.89 -27.07
CA THR A 201 -24.35 33.23 -27.29
C THR A 201 -25.56 33.19 -28.21
N SER A 202 -26.65 33.91 -27.89
CA SER A 202 -27.40 34.73 -28.87
C SER A 202 -28.57 35.50 -28.23
N ARG A 203 -28.49 36.84 -28.41
CA ARG A 203 -29.54 37.88 -28.51
C ARG A 203 -30.40 38.22 -27.30
#